data_AF-A0A5E4K6K6-F1
#
_entry.id   AF-A0A5E4K6K6-F1
#
_cell.length_a   1.000
_cell.length_b   1.000
_cell.length_c   1.000
_cell.angle_alpha   90.00
_cell.angle_beta   90.00
_cell.angle_gamma   90.00
#
_symmetry.space_group_name_H-M   'P 1'
#
loop_
_entity.id
_entity.type
_entity.pdbx_description
1 polymer ?
#
loop_
_entity_poly.entity_id
_entity_poly.type
_entity_poly.pdbx_seq_one_letter_code
_entity_poly.pdbx_strand_id
1 'polypeptide(L)'
;MEEDASSYFKLAFHQLRCAPRLIIPFLIAESLSYTMMLTGIFFLVLFSLPVLGMIIPIIEGNQDLISKIMTEEGTSNITEIQGLEKAFSGLIPEMLYLFMILILIYIVMSIIYFILNSWARAGTIGYAWQGVTSTLDFRNFISYAGQGVYRIAGLWILIIIFSIILFLIPFSTLVLIPSPINIIVFILSFLLFFILWVIAMFLLIFTEECIVIENKGIIDAIKRSKEIASGNLGNILVFTIIAAAAFIIFFIVSGIFDLLAGIFNSSASAFFALISLVILTPWIQLAKLDFFLDRTGRTTIIMDKEIEIIKTAKEFVRESPQILVNFVRNNIIYILVALFFYWGGFGVGYYLGHSLSFLSDDILKLLLHIRETKSIGPYISMPVIDFIEYFSNNSLVGINTGLGGLFLGIPSVLGIIVTGAVTGVFYGLFPAKVATAFLAVHGILEVTGFVIIAAAGIRLGVGFIKDMPGKYELIDDTLKVVLAALLLIAIAAFLEAFITPIVISLLI
;
A
#
# COMPACT_ATOMS: atom_id res chain seq x y z
N MET A 1 31.97 14.92 21.78
CA MET A 1 31.61 16.00 20.83
C MET A 1 30.18 15.71 20.43
N GLU A 2 29.24 16.61 20.71
CA GLU A 2 27.88 16.42 20.21
C GLU A 2 27.92 16.45 18.68
N GLU A 3 27.58 15.33 18.06
CA GLU A 3 27.40 15.30 16.62
C GLU A 3 26.19 16.17 16.24
N ASP A 4 26.37 17.01 15.22
CA ASP A 4 25.29 17.82 14.65
C ASP A 4 24.17 16.91 14.14
N ALA A 5 22.90 17.28 14.33
CA ALA A 5 21.75 16.47 13.92
C ALA A 5 21.80 16.09 12.43
N SER A 6 22.43 16.92 11.59
CA SER A 6 22.64 16.65 10.16
C SER A 6 23.52 15.41 9.88
N SER A 7 24.41 15.06 10.81
CA SER A 7 25.31 13.91 10.68
C SER A 7 24.56 12.57 10.68
N TYR A 8 23.51 12.42 11.50
CA TYR A 8 22.70 11.19 11.55
C TYR A 8 21.98 10.93 10.23
N PHE A 9 21.51 11.97 9.54
CA PHE A 9 20.92 11.81 8.20
C PHE A 9 21.97 11.38 7.17
N LYS A 10 23.18 11.94 7.23
CA LYS A 10 24.28 11.53 6.33
C LYS A 10 24.68 10.07 6.60
N LEU A 11 24.80 9.69 7.88
CA LEU A 11 25.13 8.34 8.31
C LEU A 11 24.06 7.34 7.86
N ALA A 12 22.79 7.62 8.10
CA ALA A 12 21.68 6.78 7.68
C ALA A 12 21.62 6.57 6.16
N PHE A 13 21.85 7.63 5.37
CA PHE A 13 21.91 7.50 3.91
C PHE A 13 23.13 6.67 3.47
N HIS A 14 24.28 6.85 4.12
CA HIS A 14 25.47 6.04 3.90
C HIS A 14 25.22 4.56 4.21
N GLN A 15 24.60 4.26 5.35
CA GLN A 15 24.19 2.90 5.74
C GLN A 15 23.27 2.26 4.71
N LEU A 16 22.28 2.98 4.17
CA LEU A 16 21.41 2.47 3.11
C LEU A 16 22.17 2.12 1.82
N ARG A 17 23.18 2.92 1.45
CA ARG A 17 24.02 2.66 0.27
C ARG A 17 24.97 1.48 0.48
N CYS A 18 25.49 1.30 1.69
CA CYS A 18 26.35 0.18 2.05
C CYS A 18 25.57 -1.12 2.30
N ALA A 19 24.35 -1.02 2.81
CA ALA A 19 23.47 -2.13 3.14
C ALA A 19 22.01 -1.90 2.70
N PRO A 20 21.71 -2.03 1.39
CA PRO A 20 20.33 -1.93 0.87
C PRO A 20 19.35 -2.93 1.51
N ARG A 21 19.87 -4.01 2.11
CA ARG A 21 19.10 -4.99 2.90
C ARG A 21 18.39 -4.39 4.11
N LEU A 22 18.79 -3.21 4.58
CA LEU A 22 18.08 -2.47 5.63
C LEU A 22 16.67 -2.03 5.19
N ILE A 23 16.36 -2.05 3.90
CA ILE A 23 15.06 -1.65 3.35
C ILE A 23 14.01 -2.78 3.53
N ILE A 24 14.43 -4.04 3.66
CA ILE A 24 13.53 -5.22 3.68
C ILE A 24 12.39 -5.11 4.70
N PRO A 25 12.62 -4.73 5.97
CA PRO A 25 11.53 -4.61 6.95
C PRO A 25 10.49 -3.56 6.58
N PHE A 26 10.90 -2.49 5.90
CA PHE A 26 9.99 -1.44 5.44
C PHE A 26 9.10 -1.94 4.30
N LEU A 27 9.65 -2.74 3.37
CA LEU A 27 8.86 -3.38 2.32
C LEU A 27 7.82 -4.35 2.91
N ILE A 28 8.20 -5.11 3.95
CA ILE A 28 7.29 -6.03 4.65
C ILE A 28 6.19 -5.27 5.39
N ALA A 29 6.54 -4.18 6.08
CA ALA A 29 5.57 -3.34 6.76
C ALA A 29 4.56 -2.72 5.77
N GLU A 30 5.02 -2.27 4.60
CA GLU A 30 4.14 -1.76 3.54
C GLU A 30 3.25 -2.86 2.95
N SER A 31 3.79 -4.06 2.77
CA SER A 31 3.04 -5.22 2.29
C SER A 31 1.84 -5.53 3.20
N LEU A 32 1.95 -5.28 4.51
CA LEU A 32 0.84 -5.45 5.45
C LEU A 32 -0.30 -4.45 5.18
N SER A 33 0.00 -3.17 5.00
CA SER A 33 -1.01 -2.14 4.68
C SER A 33 -1.75 -2.51 3.39
N TYR A 34 -0.99 -2.89 2.36
CA TYR A 34 -1.53 -3.34 1.08
C TYR A 34 -2.42 -4.59 1.22
N THR A 35 -2.01 -5.55 2.04
CA THR A 35 -2.79 -6.75 2.37
C THR A 35 -4.16 -6.40 2.91
N MET A 36 -4.23 -5.47 3.87
CA MET A 36 -5.49 -5.09 4.50
C MET A 36 -6.42 -4.42 3.51
N MET A 37 -5.88 -3.56 2.64
CA MET A 37 -6.65 -2.94 1.57
C MET A 37 -7.21 -3.99 0.60
N LEU A 38 -6.38 -4.90 0.10
CA LEU A 38 -6.82 -5.97 -0.80
C LEU A 38 -7.84 -6.90 -0.17
N THR A 39 -7.64 -7.27 1.10
CA THR A 39 -8.59 -8.10 1.84
C THR A 39 -9.93 -7.39 1.99
N GLY A 40 -9.92 -6.07 2.22
CA GLY A 40 -11.12 -5.26 2.35
C GLY A 40 -11.88 -5.16 1.03
N ILE A 41 -11.16 -4.90 -0.07
CA ILE A 41 -11.72 -4.89 -1.43
C ILE A 41 -12.29 -6.28 -1.77
N PHE A 42 -11.55 -7.36 -1.48
CA PHE A 42 -11.99 -8.72 -1.75
C PHE A 42 -13.29 -9.05 -1.03
N PHE A 43 -13.39 -8.77 0.27
CA PHE A 43 -14.63 -8.99 1.00
C PHE A 43 -15.75 -8.07 0.52
N LEU A 44 -15.47 -6.80 0.23
CA LEU A 44 -16.46 -5.88 -0.33
C LEU A 44 -17.05 -6.43 -1.63
N VAL A 45 -16.21 -6.92 -2.55
CA VAL A 45 -16.64 -7.53 -3.82
C VAL A 45 -17.40 -8.83 -3.57
N LEU A 46 -16.84 -9.74 -2.76
CA LEU A 46 -17.45 -11.04 -2.50
C LEU A 46 -18.84 -10.90 -1.89
N PHE A 47 -19.00 -10.00 -0.92
CA PHE A 47 -20.29 -9.77 -0.27
C PHE A 47 -21.23 -8.95 -1.14
N SER A 48 -20.74 -8.07 -2.04
CA SER A 48 -21.63 -7.33 -2.94
C SER A 48 -22.22 -8.19 -4.06
N LEU A 49 -21.65 -9.36 -4.37
CA LEU A 49 -22.13 -10.25 -5.45
C LEU A 49 -23.63 -10.59 -5.37
N PRO A 50 -24.20 -11.04 -4.23
CA PRO A 50 -25.63 -11.33 -4.13
C PRO A 50 -26.48 -10.07 -4.33
N VAL A 51 -26.02 -8.92 -3.84
CA VAL A 51 -26.73 -7.63 -3.99
C VAL A 51 -26.70 -7.18 -5.45
N LEU A 52 -25.57 -7.33 -6.14
CA LEU A 52 -25.48 -7.08 -7.58
C LEU A 52 -26.44 -7.98 -8.36
N GLY A 53 -26.58 -9.25 -8.00
CA GLY A 53 -27.55 -10.16 -8.61
C GLY A 53 -29.01 -9.71 -8.46
N MET A 54 -29.33 -8.92 -7.44
CA MET A 54 -30.66 -8.35 -7.24
C MET A 54 -30.83 -6.98 -7.91
N ILE A 55 -29.79 -6.16 -7.90
CA ILE A 55 -29.80 -4.79 -8.47
C ILE A 55 -29.76 -4.82 -10.00
N ILE A 56 -28.93 -5.69 -10.60
CA ILE A 56 -28.71 -5.70 -12.05
C ILE A 56 -30.01 -5.90 -12.83
N PRO A 57 -30.89 -6.88 -12.53
CA PRO A 57 -32.15 -7.04 -13.24
C PRO A 57 -33.08 -5.82 -13.12
N ILE A 58 -33.03 -5.10 -12.00
CA ILE A 58 -33.81 -3.88 -11.80
C ILE A 58 -33.26 -2.76 -12.69
N ILE A 59 -31.93 -2.59 -12.74
CA ILE A 59 -31.31 -1.57 -13.60
C ILE A 59 -31.55 -1.88 -15.08
N GLU A 60 -31.28 -3.11 -15.50
CA GLU A 60 -31.45 -3.56 -16.89
C GLU A 60 -32.91 -3.41 -17.34
N GLY A 61 -33.86 -3.85 -16.52
CA GLY A 61 -35.29 -3.73 -16.82
C GLY A 61 -35.83 -2.29 -16.84
N ASN A 62 -35.08 -1.31 -16.32
CA ASN A 62 -35.50 0.10 -16.21
C ASN A 62 -34.51 1.07 -16.87
N GLN A 63 -33.63 0.60 -17.76
CA GLN A 63 -32.55 1.40 -18.35
C GLN A 63 -33.08 2.69 -19.04
N ASP A 64 -34.12 2.57 -19.85
CA ASP A 64 -34.72 3.73 -20.55
C ASP A 64 -35.29 4.77 -19.58
N LEU A 65 -35.91 4.31 -18.50
CA LEU A 65 -36.47 5.18 -17.47
C LEU A 65 -35.36 5.91 -16.71
N ILE A 66 -34.30 5.20 -16.33
CA ILE A 66 -33.13 5.76 -15.65
C ILE A 66 -32.45 6.81 -16.55
N SER A 67 -32.28 6.52 -17.84
CA SER A 67 -31.72 7.46 -18.81
C SER A 67 -32.55 8.74 -18.90
N LYS A 68 -33.89 8.63 -19.00
CA LYS A 68 -34.80 9.79 -19.04
C LYS A 68 -34.73 10.64 -17.78
N ILE A 69 -34.58 10.01 -16.61
CA ILE A 69 -34.42 10.71 -15.34
C ILE A 69 -33.10 11.48 -15.32
N MET A 70 -32.01 10.89 -15.81
CA MET A 70 -30.68 11.51 -15.80
C MET A 70 -30.52 12.66 -16.82
N THR A 71 -31.24 12.63 -17.94
CA THR A 71 -31.12 13.66 -18.98
C THR A 71 -31.98 14.91 -18.73
N GLU A 72 -32.66 15.01 -17.58
CA GLU A 72 -33.61 16.08 -17.24
C GLU A 72 -34.69 16.34 -18.33
N GLU A 73 -34.93 15.38 -19.23
CA GLU A 73 -35.99 15.48 -20.23
C GLU A 73 -37.34 15.17 -19.58
N GLY A 74 -38.02 16.25 -19.19
CA GLY A 74 -39.44 16.42 -18.89
C GLY A 74 -40.35 15.18 -18.76
N THR A 75 -40.94 15.05 -17.56
CA THR A 75 -42.14 14.25 -17.23
C THR A 75 -42.02 12.74 -17.40
N SER A 76 -41.06 12.12 -16.70
CA SER A 76 -41.19 10.71 -16.33
C SER A 76 -42.49 10.51 -15.54
N ASN A 77 -43.23 9.46 -15.88
CA ASN A 77 -44.50 9.15 -15.24
C ASN A 77 -44.25 8.84 -13.75
N ILE A 78 -44.88 9.61 -12.84
CA ILE A 78 -44.68 9.48 -11.38
C ILE A 78 -44.89 8.03 -10.93
N THR A 79 -45.81 7.30 -11.58
CA THR A 79 -46.09 5.90 -11.27
C THR A 79 -44.91 4.97 -11.59
N GLU A 80 -44.15 5.24 -12.66
CA GLU A 80 -42.96 4.45 -13.04
C GLU A 80 -41.81 4.71 -12.05
N ILE A 81 -41.62 5.96 -11.64
CA ILE A 81 -40.64 6.33 -10.60
C ILE A 81 -40.98 5.65 -9.27
N GLN A 82 -42.25 5.67 -8.86
CA GLN A 82 -42.71 4.99 -7.64
C GLN A 82 -42.51 3.47 -7.71
N GLY A 83 -42.67 2.87 -8.89
CA GLY A 83 -42.38 1.46 -9.11
C GLY A 83 -40.90 1.13 -8.89
N LEU A 84 -40.01 1.96 -9.45
CA LEU A 84 -38.57 1.84 -9.27
C LEU A 84 -38.15 2.06 -7.81
N GLU A 85 -38.69 3.09 -7.16
CA GLU A 85 -38.47 3.40 -5.75
C GLU A 85 -38.86 2.22 -4.86
N LYS A 86 -40.02 1.60 -5.12
CA LYS A 86 -40.49 0.42 -4.39
C LYS A 86 -39.57 -0.78 -4.60
N ALA A 87 -39.07 -0.99 -5.81
CA ALA A 87 -38.13 -2.07 -6.13
C ALA A 87 -36.82 -1.91 -5.34
N PHE A 88 -36.24 -0.71 -5.31
CA PHE A 88 -35.04 -0.44 -4.50
C PHE A 88 -35.30 -0.45 -3.00
N SER A 89 -36.45 0.06 -2.56
CA SER A 89 -36.84 0.03 -1.14
C SER A 89 -36.96 -1.40 -0.60
N GLY A 90 -37.36 -2.34 -1.47
CA GLY A 90 -37.40 -3.76 -1.16
C GLY A 90 -36.02 -4.38 -0.87
N LEU A 91 -34.92 -3.76 -1.33
CA LEU A 91 -33.54 -4.22 -1.11
C LEU A 91 -32.88 -3.64 0.14
N ILE A 92 -33.52 -2.66 0.80
CA ILE A 92 -32.96 -1.99 1.98
C ILE A 92 -32.58 -3.00 3.08
N PRO A 93 -33.42 -4.00 3.44
CA PRO A 93 -33.08 -4.96 4.49
C PRO A 93 -31.80 -5.75 4.18
N GLU A 94 -31.64 -6.23 2.94
CA GLU A 94 -30.49 -6.98 2.47
C GLU A 94 -29.23 -6.10 2.44
N MET A 95 -29.35 -4.85 1.98
CA MET A 95 -28.26 -3.87 2.00
C MET A 95 -27.82 -3.54 3.43
N LEU A 96 -28.76 -3.38 4.36
CA LEU A 96 -28.47 -3.15 5.79
C LEU A 96 -27.76 -4.37 6.41
N TYR A 97 -28.24 -5.58 6.12
CA TYR A 97 -27.60 -6.81 6.62
C TYR A 97 -26.16 -6.94 6.12
N LEU A 98 -25.94 -6.71 4.82
CA LEU A 98 -24.61 -6.70 4.21
C LEU A 98 -23.72 -5.60 4.82
N PHE A 99 -24.25 -4.40 5.01
CA PHE A 99 -23.52 -3.31 5.64
C PHE A 99 -23.06 -3.66 7.06
N MET A 100 -23.92 -4.32 7.85
CA MET A 100 -23.56 -4.80 9.19
C MET A 100 -22.45 -5.86 9.16
N ILE A 101 -22.48 -6.78 8.20
CA ILE A 101 -21.41 -7.77 7.99
C ILE A 101 -20.09 -7.07 7.62
N LEU A 102 -20.14 -6.12 6.69
CA LEU A 102 -18.95 -5.38 6.26
C LEU A 102 -18.34 -4.56 7.41
N ILE A 103 -19.16 -3.95 8.27
CA ILE A 103 -18.70 -3.28 9.49
C ILE A 103 -18.00 -4.28 10.42
N LEU A 104 -18.60 -5.45 10.66
CA LEU A 104 -18.01 -6.45 11.53
C LEU A 104 -16.66 -6.94 10.99
N ILE A 105 -16.59 -7.24 9.69
CA ILE A 105 -15.35 -7.62 9.02
C ILE A 105 -14.31 -6.52 9.13
N TYR A 106 -14.69 -5.26 8.87
CA TYR A 106 -13.81 -4.11 8.99
C TYR A 106 -13.23 -3.97 10.41
N ILE A 107 -14.05 -4.16 11.46
CA ILE A 107 -13.60 -4.13 12.85
C ILE A 107 -12.58 -5.25 13.11
N VAL A 108 -12.89 -6.49 12.73
CA VAL A 108 -12.00 -7.64 12.90
C VAL A 108 -10.68 -7.42 12.17
N MET A 109 -10.75 -6.97 10.91
CA MET A 109 -9.60 -6.63 10.09
C MET A 109 -8.76 -5.52 10.72
N SER A 110 -9.39 -4.45 11.22
CA SER A 110 -8.68 -3.35 11.88
C SER A 110 -7.92 -3.82 13.12
N ILE A 111 -8.49 -4.73 13.90
CA ILE A 111 -7.83 -5.33 15.07
C ILE A 111 -6.63 -6.19 14.64
N ILE A 112 -6.80 -7.05 13.63
CA ILE A 112 -5.71 -7.88 13.10
C ILE A 112 -4.58 -7.02 12.55
N TYR A 113 -4.90 -6.00 11.75
CA TYR A 113 -3.94 -5.03 11.24
C TYR A 113 -3.18 -4.35 12.35
N PHE A 114 -3.88 -3.88 13.38
CA PHE A 114 -3.26 -3.21 14.51
C PHE A 114 -2.19 -4.07 15.20
N ILE A 115 -2.50 -5.36 15.41
CA ILE A 115 -1.57 -6.33 16.01
C ILE A 115 -0.39 -6.60 15.07
N LEU A 116 -0.67 -6.89 13.79
CA LEU A 116 0.38 -7.18 12.80
C LEU A 116 1.28 -5.97 12.53
N ASN A 117 0.74 -4.75 12.55
CA ASN A 117 1.50 -3.52 12.38
C ASN A 117 2.41 -3.28 13.60
N SER A 118 1.92 -3.57 14.81
CA SER A 118 2.75 -3.52 16.03
C SER A 118 3.88 -4.55 15.98
N TRP A 119 3.60 -5.74 15.46
CA TRP A 119 4.59 -6.79 15.23
C TRP A 119 5.64 -6.36 14.18
N ALA A 120 5.20 -5.84 13.03
CA ALA A 120 6.08 -5.38 11.97
C ALA A 120 6.98 -4.22 12.43
N ARG A 121 6.44 -3.26 13.18
CA ARG A 121 7.23 -2.15 13.76
C ARG A 121 8.31 -2.63 14.72
N ALA A 122 7.95 -3.53 15.64
CA ALA A 122 8.94 -4.12 16.56
C ALA A 122 10.04 -4.85 15.80
N GLY A 123 9.68 -5.62 14.78
CA GLY A 123 10.63 -6.31 13.91
C GLY A 123 11.53 -5.34 13.15
N THR A 124 10.96 -4.28 12.57
CA THR A 124 11.70 -3.26 11.81
C THR A 124 12.74 -2.57 12.66
N ILE A 125 12.37 -2.10 13.86
CA ILE A 125 13.31 -1.47 14.79
C ILE A 125 14.43 -2.44 15.19
N GLY A 126 14.07 -3.68 15.55
CA GLY A 126 15.04 -4.68 15.97
C GLY A 126 16.01 -5.11 14.86
N TYR A 127 15.50 -5.31 13.65
CA TYR A 127 16.31 -5.65 12.48
C TYR A 127 17.23 -4.51 12.08
N ALA A 128 16.70 -3.28 12.00
CA ALA A 128 17.50 -2.10 11.67
C ALA A 128 18.60 -1.89 12.74
N TRP A 129 18.27 -2.00 14.01
CA TRP A 129 19.24 -1.90 15.12
C TRP A 129 20.36 -2.93 15.00
N GLN A 130 20.04 -4.21 14.85
CA GLN A 130 21.07 -5.24 14.67
C GLN A 130 21.86 -5.04 13.37
N GLY A 131 21.20 -4.60 12.29
CA GLY A 131 21.84 -4.32 11.02
C GLY A 131 22.91 -3.24 11.08
N VAL A 132 22.70 -2.19 11.89
CA VAL A 132 23.66 -1.08 12.05
C VAL A 132 24.66 -1.29 13.20
N THR A 133 24.50 -2.32 14.03
CA THR A 133 25.38 -2.57 15.20
C THR A 133 26.09 -3.91 15.20
N SER A 134 25.60 -4.91 14.48
CA SER A 134 26.17 -6.27 14.50
C SER A 134 26.09 -6.96 13.14
N THR A 135 24.91 -7.43 12.74
CA THR A 135 24.69 -8.37 11.63
C THR A 135 23.30 -8.17 11.03
N LEU A 136 23.23 -8.34 9.70
CA LEU A 136 21.98 -8.34 8.93
C LEU A 136 21.42 -9.76 8.83
N ASP A 137 20.74 -10.21 9.89
CA ASP A 137 20.02 -11.49 9.92
C ASP A 137 18.51 -11.24 10.16
N PHE A 138 17.67 -11.77 9.27
CA PHE A 138 16.22 -11.64 9.36
C PHE A 138 15.62 -12.36 10.58
N ARG A 139 16.34 -13.32 11.19
CA ARG A 139 15.95 -13.89 12.49
C ARG A 139 15.73 -12.83 13.55
N ASN A 140 16.51 -11.75 13.50
CA ASN A 140 16.36 -10.61 14.40
C ASN A 140 14.99 -9.94 14.21
N PHE A 141 14.54 -9.73 12.97
CA PHE A 141 13.21 -9.17 12.70
C PHE A 141 12.12 -9.98 13.41
N ILE A 142 12.07 -11.30 13.20
CA ILE A 142 11.03 -12.16 13.79
C ILE A 142 11.15 -12.22 15.33
N SER A 143 12.37 -12.28 15.85
CA SER A 143 12.63 -12.32 17.30
C SER A 143 12.13 -11.06 18.00
N TYR A 144 12.52 -9.88 17.51
CA TYR A 144 12.09 -8.61 18.08
C TYR A 144 10.61 -8.34 17.84
N ALA A 145 10.07 -8.74 16.68
CA ALA A 145 8.64 -8.64 16.40
C ALA A 145 7.80 -9.40 17.42
N GLY A 146 8.17 -10.66 17.73
CA GLY A 146 7.49 -11.47 18.74
C GLY A 146 7.63 -10.93 20.16
N GLN A 147 8.82 -10.44 20.54
CA GLN A 147 9.06 -9.89 21.88
C GLN A 147 8.39 -8.53 22.11
N GLY A 148 8.27 -7.72 21.05
CA GLY A 148 7.79 -6.34 21.12
C GLY A 148 6.29 -6.16 20.89
N VAL A 149 5.62 -7.09 20.18
CA VAL A 149 4.26 -6.91 19.65
C VAL A 149 3.25 -6.39 20.69
N TYR A 150 3.11 -7.03 21.84
CA TYR A 150 2.10 -6.65 22.84
C TYR A 150 2.44 -5.33 23.53
N ARG A 151 3.73 -5.00 23.66
CA ARG A 151 4.18 -3.75 24.28
C ARG A 151 4.00 -2.57 23.35
N ILE A 152 4.32 -2.73 22.06
CA ILE A 152 4.05 -1.71 21.04
C ILE A 152 2.54 -1.54 20.87
N ALA A 153 1.76 -2.62 20.79
CA ALA A 153 0.31 -2.55 20.70
C ALA A 153 -0.29 -1.81 21.92
N GLY A 154 0.14 -2.16 23.13
CA GLY A 154 -0.30 -1.48 24.36
C GLY A 154 0.08 0.00 24.40
N LEU A 155 1.28 0.36 23.91
CA LEU A 155 1.69 1.76 23.76
C LEU A 155 0.74 2.53 22.83
N TRP A 156 0.44 1.98 21.65
CA TRP A 156 -0.45 2.65 20.69
C TRP A 156 -1.89 2.73 21.18
N ILE A 157 -2.40 1.72 21.90
CA ILE A 157 -3.71 1.80 22.57
C ILE A 157 -3.72 2.98 23.56
N LEU A 158 -2.67 3.11 24.38
CA LEU A 158 -2.57 4.22 25.33
C LEU A 158 -2.49 5.58 24.63
N ILE A 159 -1.72 5.68 23.54
CA ILE A 159 -1.63 6.89 22.70
C ILE A 159 -3.00 7.24 22.08
N ILE A 160 -3.74 6.25 21.58
CA ILE A 160 -5.07 6.44 20.99
C ILE A 160 -6.05 6.92 22.06
N ILE A 161 -6.12 6.23 23.22
CA ILE A 161 -6.98 6.63 24.33
C ILE A 161 -6.65 8.05 24.80
N PHE A 162 -5.36 8.36 24.99
CA PHE A 162 -4.90 9.70 25.34
C PHE A 162 -5.33 10.74 24.30
N SER A 163 -5.16 10.43 23.01
CA SER A 163 -5.54 11.33 21.92
C SER A 163 -7.05 11.57 21.87
N ILE A 164 -7.87 10.53 22.07
CA ILE A 164 -9.34 10.64 22.13
C ILE A 164 -9.75 11.52 23.32
N ILE A 165 -9.23 11.25 24.52
CA ILE A 165 -9.54 12.03 25.72
C ILE A 165 -9.18 13.50 25.51
N LEU A 166 -7.98 13.77 24.99
CA LEU A 166 -7.53 15.13 24.75
C LEU A 166 -8.39 15.82 23.68
N PHE A 167 -8.77 15.10 22.61
CA PHE A 167 -9.59 15.62 21.50
C PHE A 167 -11.03 15.95 21.92
N LEU A 168 -11.60 15.22 22.90
CA LEU A 168 -12.95 15.48 23.40
C LEU A 168 -13.05 16.75 24.26
N ILE A 169 -11.94 17.24 24.83
CA ILE A 169 -11.94 18.44 25.70
C ILE A 169 -12.45 19.68 24.95
N PRO A 170 -11.92 20.06 23.76
CA PRO A 170 -12.47 21.17 22.99
C PRO A 170 -13.97 21.05 22.72
N PHE A 171 -14.50 19.87 22.38
CA PHE A 171 -15.93 19.71 22.10
C PHE A 171 -16.82 19.95 23.32
N SER A 172 -16.34 19.64 24.53
CA SER A 172 -17.07 19.94 25.76
C SER A 172 -17.34 21.44 25.92
N THR A 173 -16.47 22.32 25.39
CA THR A 173 -16.66 23.77 25.49
C THR A 173 -17.81 24.27 24.61
N LEU A 174 -18.15 23.57 23.52
CA LEU A 174 -19.31 23.92 22.68
C LEU A 174 -20.63 23.68 23.38
N VAL A 175 -20.69 22.66 24.25
CA VAL A 175 -21.89 22.27 25.00
C VAL A 175 -22.04 23.11 26.27
N LEU A 176 -20.93 23.36 26.97
CA LEU A 176 -20.95 23.97 28.31
C LEU A 176 -20.95 25.51 28.29
N ILE A 177 -20.51 26.14 27.20
CA ILE A 177 -20.37 27.60 27.12
C ILE A 177 -21.46 28.17 26.19
N PRO A 178 -22.11 29.30 26.56
CA PRO A 178 -23.08 29.96 25.69
C PRO A 178 -22.47 30.57 24.41
N SER A 179 -23.27 30.64 23.35
CA SER A 179 -22.92 31.37 22.12
C SER A 179 -22.92 32.89 22.35
N PRO A 180 -21.98 33.66 21.75
CA PRO A 180 -20.96 33.24 20.76
C PRO A 180 -19.58 32.90 21.37
N ILE A 181 -19.41 33.02 22.70
CA ILE A 181 -18.12 32.82 23.39
C ILE A 181 -17.59 31.39 23.20
N ASN A 182 -18.49 30.42 23.09
CA ASN A 182 -18.14 29.01 22.89
C ASN A 182 -17.27 28.74 21.64
N ILE A 183 -17.43 29.51 20.56
CA ILE A 183 -16.63 29.37 19.34
C ILE A 183 -15.18 29.78 19.60
N ILE A 184 -14.95 30.93 20.26
CA ILE A 184 -13.61 31.42 20.59
C ILE A 184 -12.92 30.44 21.53
N VAL A 185 -13.62 30.00 22.59
CA VAL A 185 -13.07 29.04 23.54
C VAL A 185 -12.80 27.69 22.89
N PHE A 186 -13.65 27.24 21.98
CA PHE A 186 -13.42 26.02 21.19
C PHE A 186 -12.13 26.12 20.38
N ILE A 187 -11.92 27.21 19.63
CA ILE A 187 -10.72 27.42 18.82
C ILE A 187 -9.46 27.44 19.70
N LEU A 188 -9.49 28.17 20.82
CA LEU A 188 -8.35 28.24 21.75
C LEU A 188 -8.07 26.88 22.42
N SER A 189 -9.12 26.16 22.81
CA SER A 189 -9.00 24.82 23.40
C SER A 189 -8.46 23.82 22.39
N PHE A 190 -8.87 23.92 21.12
CA PHE A 190 -8.38 23.09 20.03
C PHE A 190 -6.91 23.36 19.72
N LEU A 191 -6.50 24.62 19.71
CA LEU A 191 -5.08 25.00 19.56
C LEU A 191 -4.25 24.45 20.73
N LEU A 192 -4.75 24.58 21.97
CA LEU A 192 -4.10 24.02 23.15
C LEU A 192 -4.00 22.49 23.08
N PHE A 193 -5.08 21.81 22.66
CA PHE A 193 -5.08 20.37 22.37
C PHE A 193 -3.94 20.00 21.42
N PHE A 194 -3.83 20.71 20.30
CA PHE A 194 -2.83 20.42 19.28
C PHE A 194 -1.42 20.62 19.83
N ILE A 195 -1.15 21.71 20.56
CA ILE A 195 0.14 21.98 21.20
C ILE A 195 0.50 20.88 22.20
N LEU A 196 -0.43 20.52 23.10
CA LEU A 196 -0.22 19.48 24.10
C LEU A 196 0.02 18.11 23.45
N TRP A 197 -0.72 17.80 22.39
CA TRP A 197 -0.54 16.56 21.63
C TRP A 197 0.82 16.49 20.95
N VAL A 198 1.28 17.58 20.31
CA VAL A 198 2.62 17.66 19.71
C VAL A 198 3.71 17.49 20.77
N ILE A 199 3.60 18.17 21.92
CA ILE A 199 4.54 18.01 23.04
C ILE A 199 4.56 16.55 23.52
N ALA A 200 3.40 15.92 23.67
CA ALA A 200 3.31 14.53 24.08
C ALA A 200 4.00 13.60 23.06
N MET A 201 3.73 13.75 21.76
CA MET A 201 4.38 12.96 20.71
C MET A 201 5.89 13.17 20.67
N PHE A 202 6.33 14.41 20.89
CA PHE A 202 7.76 14.73 20.98
C PHE A 202 8.44 14.01 22.15
N LEU A 203 7.80 13.96 23.32
CA LEU A 203 8.33 13.22 24.48
C LEU A 203 8.29 11.70 24.29
N LEU A 204 7.38 11.20 23.45
CA LEU A 204 7.20 9.79 23.16
C LEU A 204 8.02 9.29 21.95
N ILE A 205 8.78 10.16 21.30
CA ILE A 205 9.46 9.88 20.02
C ILE A 205 10.33 8.60 20.03
N PHE A 206 10.97 8.27 21.16
CA PHE A 206 11.86 7.10 21.30
C PHE A 206 11.24 5.93 22.07
N THR A 207 9.93 5.95 22.32
CA THR A 207 9.29 4.95 23.18
C THR A 207 9.34 3.55 22.56
N GLU A 208 9.13 3.45 21.24
CA GLU A 208 9.19 2.17 20.52
C GLU A 208 10.61 1.59 20.57
N GLU A 209 11.64 2.41 20.37
CA GLU A 209 13.05 2.03 20.48
C GLU A 209 13.40 1.56 21.89
N CYS A 210 12.93 2.25 22.94
CA CYS A 210 13.12 1.82 24.32
C CYS A 210 12.48 0.45 24.61
N ILE A 211 11.31 0.16 24.02
CA ILE A 211 10.63 -1.13 24.15
C ILE A 211 11.45 -2.24 23.49
N VAL A 212 11.93 -2.00 22.27
CA VAL A 212 12.56 -3.05 21.44
C VAL A 212 14.04 -3.24 21.79
N ILE A 213 14.80 -2.15 21.89
CA ILE A 213 16.26 -2.14 21.99
C ILE A 213 16.75 -2.27 23.44
N GLU A 214 16.03 -1.67 24.39
CA GLU A 214 16.31 -1.75 25.83
C GLU A 214 15.41 -2.76 26.56
N ASN A 215 14.51 -3.44 25.84
CA ASN A 215 13.57 -4.43 26.38
C ASN A 215 12.72 -3.90 27.57
N LYS A 216 12.39 -2.60 27.57
CA LYS A 216 11.61 -1.99 28.67
C LYS A 216 10.11 -2.32 28.58
N GLY A 217 9.42 -2.25 29.72
CA GLY A 217 7.95 -2.22 29.76
C GLY A 217 7.40 -0.88 29.26
N ILE A 218 6.09 -0.79 28.99
CA ILE A 218 5.47 0.40 28.37
C ILE A 218 5.72 1.67 29.20
N ILE A 219 5.46 1.62 30.51
CA ILE A 219 5.60 2.78 31.40
C ILE A 219 7.07 3.21 31.54
N ASP A 220 7.97 2.24 31.68
CA ASP A 220 9.41 2.54 31.81
C ASP A 220 10.00 3.04 30.50
N ALA A 221 9.50 2.56 29.35
CA ALA A 221 9.86 3.07 28.04
C ALA A 221 9.39 4.52 27.84
N ILE A 222 8.17 4.87 28.27
CA ILE A 222 7.66 6.25 28.22
C ILE A 222 8.53 7.17 29.09
N LYS A 223 8.83 6.76 30.33
CA LYS A 223 9.70 7.53 31.23
C LYS A 223 11.09 7.71 30.62
N ARG A 224 11.68 6.64 30.08
CA ARG A 224 12.99 6.68 29.45
C ARG A 224 13.01 7.56 28.20
N SER A 225 12.01 7.44 27.33
CA SER A 225 11.87 8.30 26.15
C SER A 225 11.77 9.77 26.56
N LYS A 226 10.98 10.08 27.59
CA LYS A 226 10.88 11.43 28.15
C LYS A 226 12.23 11.92 28.70
N GLU A 227 12.98 11.10 29.42
CA GLU A 227 14.31 11.46 29.94
C GLU A 227 15.28 11.78 28.79
N ILE A 228 15.36 10.92 27.77
CA ILE A 228 16.19 11.14 26.58
C ILE A 228 15.75 12.41 25.87
N ALA A 229 14.43 12.60 25.70
CA ALA A 229 13.87 13.74 24.99
C ALA A 229 14.13 15.07 25.71
N SER A 230 13.81 15.12 27.01
CA SER A 230 13.97 16.32 27.83
C SER A 230 15.44 16.70 28.07
N GLY A 231 16.35 15.72 28.09
CA GLY A 231 17.79 15.98 28.16
C GLY A 231 18.40 16.51 26.85
N ASN A 232 17.70 16.38 25.72
CA ASN A 232 18.22 16.70 24.39
C ASN A 232 17.22 17.52 23.54
N LEU A 233 16.40 18.37 24.17
CA LEU A 233 15.31 19.10 23.50
C LEU A 233 15.77 19.83 22.24
N GLY A 234 16.89 20.55 22.31
CA GLY A 234 17.44 21.31 21.17
C GLY A 234 17.78 20.40 19.98
N ASN A 235 18.55 19.33 20.23
CA ASN A 235 18.99 18.42 19.18
C ASN A 235 17.82 17.66 18.54
N ILE A 236 16.82 17.24 19.34
CA ILE A 236 15.63 16.55 18.83
C ILE A 236 14.72 17.51 18.06
N LEU A 237 14.61 18.78 18.49
CA LEU A 237 13.86 19.79 17.76
C LEU A 237 14.51 20.07 16.40
N VAL A 238 15.83 20.23 16.34
CA VAL A 238 16.57 20.36 15.08
C VAL A 238 16.39 19.11 14.20
N PHE A 239 16.52 17.91 14.77
CA PHE A 239 16.29 16.65 14.07
C PHE A 239 14.87 16.58 13.47
N THR A 240 13.86 16.93 14.26
CA THR A 240 12.45 16.91 13.84
C THR A 240 12.18 17.94 12.74
N ILE A 241 12.79 19.13 12.82
CA ILE A 241 12.71 20.15 11.77
C ILE A 241 13.35 19.64 10.47
N ILE A 242 14.53 19.02 10.53
CA ILE A 242 15.20 18.47 9.34
C ILE A 242 14.35 17.35 8.72
N ALA A 243 13.83 16.43 9.54
CA ALA A 243 12.96 15.36 9.06
C ALA A 243 11.67 15.91 8.43
N ALA A 244 11.03 16.88 9.08
CA ALA A 244 9.84 17.55 8.55
C ALA A 244 10.14 18.29 7.24
N ALA A 245 11.27 19.00 7.16
CA ALA A 245 11.72 19.66 5.94
C ALA A 245 11.96 18.66 4.80
N ALA A 246 12.55 17.50 5.09
CA ALA A 246 12.74 16.44 4.09
C ALA A 246 11.41 15.93 3.53
N PHE A 247 10.41 15.68 4.38
CA PHE A 247 9.06 15.30 3.93
C PHE A 247 8.37 16.43 3.16
N ILE A 248 8.44 17.68 3.63
CA ILE A 248 7.82 18.82 2.95
C ILE A 248 8.43 19.01 1.55
N ILE A 249 9.76 18.98 1.44
CA ILE A 249 10.46 19.07 0.16
C ILE A 249 10.02 17.91 -0.75
N PHE A 250 9.98 16.69 -0.22
CA PHE A 250 9.53 15.52 -0.98
C PHE A 250 8.10 15.70 -1.51
N PHE A 251 7.15 16.13 -0.69
CA PHE A 251 5.76 16.34 -1.11
C PHE A 251 5.60 17.51 -2.07
N ILE A 252 6.37 18.59 -1.91
CA ILE A 252 6.38 19.70 -2.88
C ILE A 252 6.90 19.21 -4.23
N VAL A 253 8.01 18.47 -4.25
CA VAL A 253 8.57 17.90 -5.49
C VAL A 253 7.57 16.95 -6.13
N SER A 254 7.01 15.99 -5.37
CA SER A 254 5.97 15.07 -5.84
C SER A 254 4.79 15.83 -6.45
N GLY A 255 4.26 16.83 -5.74
CA GLY A 255 3.12 17.62 -6.20
C GLY A 255 3.42 18.43 -7.45
N ILE A 256 4.63 18.99 -7.60
CA ILE A 256 5.04 19.67 -8.84
C ILE A 256 5.09 18.68 -10.01
N PHE A 257 5.67 17.50 -9.80
CA PHE A 257 5.73 16.48 -10.86
C PHE A 257 4.35 15.94 -11.22
N ASP A 258 3.45 15.73 -10.26
CA ASP A 258 2.07 15.30 -10.52
C ASP A 258 1.27 16.39 -11.23
N LEU A 259 1.46 17.67 -10.89
CA LEU A 259 0.84 18.78 -11.64
C LEU A 259 1.36 18.83 -13.08
N LEU A 260 2.67 18.64 -13.29
CA LEU A 260 3.26 18.58 -14.63
C LEU A 260 2.76 17.35 -15.41
N ALA A 261 2.67 16.18 -14.78
CA ALA A 261 2.12 14.97 -15.37
C ALA A 261 0.64 15.16 -15.75
N GLY A 262 -0.13 15.84 -14.91
CA GLY A 262 -1.54 16.16 -15.13
C GLY A 262 -1.78 17.03 -16.37
N ILE A 263 -0.84 17.91 -16.75
CA ILE A 263 -0.89 18.65 -18.04
C ILE A 263 -0.91 17.69 -19.22
N PHE A 264 -0.29 16.52 -19.08
CA PHE A 264 -0.24 15.47 -20.09
C PHE A 264 -1.22 14.32 -19.81
N ASN A 265 -2.29 14.53 -19.02
CA ASN A 265 -3.24 13.49 -18.61
C ASN A 265 -2.58 12.25 -17.98
N SER A 266 -1.40 12.39 -17.38
CA SER A 266 -0.61 11.32 -16.76
C SER A 266 -0.53 11.52 -15.24
N SER A 267 -0.02 10.53 -14.51
CA SER A 267 0.26 10.59 -13.06
C SER A 267 1.71 10.19 -12.80
N ALA A 268 2.33 10.70 -11.73
CA ALA A 268 3.64 10.26 -11.23
C ALA A 268 3.56 9.74 -9.79
N SER A 269 2.35 9.60 -9.24
CA SER A 269 2.12 9.35 -7.83
C SER A 269 2.71 8.00 -7.38
N ALA A 270 2.64 6.96 -8.22
CA ALA A 270 3.17 5.65 -7.88
C ALA A 270 4.71 5.65 -7.88
N PHE A 271 5.33 6.46 -8.75
CA PHE A 271 6.79 6.64 -8.74
C PHE A 271 7.28 7.27 -7.44
N PHE A 272 6.63 8.33 -6.97
CA PHE A 272 6.97 8.94 -5.69
C PHE A 272 6.65 8.01 -4.52
N ALA A 273 5.54 7.26 -4.56
CA ALA A 273 5.25 6.25 -3.55
C ALA A 273 6.38 5.20 -3.44
N LEU A 274 6.92 4.74 -4.57
CA LEU A 274 8.05 3.81 -4.60
C LEU A 274 9.34 4.42 -4.04
N ILE A 275 9.67 5.68 -4.38
CA ILE A 275 10.81 6.40 -3.80
C ILE A 275 10.63 6.55 -2.28
N SER A 276 9.43 6.90 -1.84
CA SER A 276 9.13 7.08 -0.42
C SER A 276 9.37 5.80 0.37
N LEU A 277 8.92 4.67 -0.20
CA LEU A 277 9.05 3.34 0.40
C LEU A 277 10.51 2.87 0.47
N VAL A 278 11.27 3.03 -0.62
CA VAL A 278 12.62 2.45 -0.76
C VAL A 278 13.71 3.37 -0.19
N ILE A 279 13.49 4.69 -0.20
CA ILE A 279 14.52 5.68 0.15
C ILE A 279 14.09 6.52 1.35
N LEU A 280 13.03 7.32 1.21
CA LEU A 280 12.72 8.36 2.20
C LEU A 280 12.41 7.77 3.58
N THR A 281 11.51 6.79 3.64
CA THR A 281 11.07 6.21 4.90
C THR A 281 12.21 5.47 5.62
N PRO A 282 12.95 4.55 4.97
CA PRO A 282 14.11 3.92 5.60
C PRO A 282 15.16 4.94 6.05
N TRP A 283 15.40 5.98 5.26
CA TRP A 283 16.41 7.00 5.57
C TRP A 283 16.10 7.77 6.85
N ILE A 284 14.87 8.27 6.99
CA ILE A 284 14.46 9.01 8.19
C ILE A 284 14.44 8.11 9.43
N GLN A 285 14.00 6.85 9.27
CA GLN A 285 13.90 5.91 10.39
C GLN A 285 15.29 5.44 10.87
N LEU A 286 16.23 5.22 9.96
CA LEU A 286 17.63 4.94 10.33
C LEU A 286 18.29 6.14 10.99
N ALA A 287 18.04 7.37 10.50
CA ALA A 287 18.58 8.58 11.13
C ALA A 287 18.05 8.75 12.56
N LYS A 288 16.76 8.45 12.78
CA LYS A 288 16.14 8.45 14.12
C LYS A 288 16.77 7.39 15.03
N LEU A 289 17.02 6.20 14.49
CA LEU A 289 17.64 5.10 15.21
C LEU A 289 19.10 5.42 15.58
N ASP A 290 19.90 5.94 14.65
CA ASP A 290 21.29 6.35 14.92
C ASP A 290 21.34 7.42 16.01
N PHE A 291 20.45 8.42 15.95
CA PHE A 291 20.29 9.42 17.00
C PHE A 291 20.01 8.76 18.35
N PHE A 292 19.08 7.80 18.40
CA PHE A 292 18.75 7.09 19.64
C PHE A 292 19.93 6.29 20.18
N LEU A 293 20.68 5.60 19.32
CA LEU A 293 21.83 4.79 19.71
C LEU A 293 22.96 5.65 20.29
N ASP A 294 23.27 6.78 19.67
CA ASP A 294 24.26 7.74 20.19
C ASP A 294 23.88 8.24 21.59
N ARG A 295 22.61 8.64 21.79
CA ARG A 295 22.14 9.13 23.10
C ARG A 295 22.03 8.06 24.18
N THR A 296 22.04 6.79 23.80
CA THR A 296 22.09 5.65 24.73
C THR A 296 23.49 5.06 24.88
N GLY A 297 24.52 5.67 24.27
CA GLY A 297 25.91 5.24 24.38
C GLY A 297 26.21 3.95 23.61
N ARG A 298 25.42 3.62 22.59
CA ARG A 298 25.61 2.45 21.73
C ARG A 298 26.27 2.87 20.42
N THR A 299 27.34 2.18 20.05
CA THR A 299 28.12 2.49 18.84
C THR A 299 27.50 1.83 17.60
N THR A 300 27.37 2.60 16.52
CA THR A 300 27.02 2.09 15.19
C THR A 300 28.29 1.64 14.46
N ILE A 301 28.16 0.62 13.61
CA ILE A 301 29.26 0.19 12.75
C ILE A 301 29.29 1.11 11.53
N ILE A 302 30.41 1.78 11.31
CA ILE A 302 30.65 2.49 10.06
C ILE A 302 30.97 1.44 9.00
N MET A 303 30.10 1.34 7.99
CA MET A 303 30.29 0.40 6.89
C MET A 303 31.23 1.01 5.85
N ASP A 304 32.40 0.40 5.64
CA ASP A 304 33.47 1.00 4.84
C ASP A 304 33.25 0.89 3.32
N LYS A 305 32.48 -0.09 2.85
CA LYS A 305 32.34 -0.39 1.42
C LYS A 305 30.96 -0.04 0.89
N GLU A 306 30.90 1.04 0.11
CA GLU A 306 29.72 1.37 -0.69
C GLU A 306 29.52 0.32 -1.79
N ILE A 307 28.26 -0.07 -2.01
CA ILE A 307 27.89 -0.92 -3.14
C ILE A 307 27.77 -0.03 -4.37
N GLU A 308 28.40 -0.43 -5.48
CA GLU A 308 28.14 0.17 -6.79
C GLU A 308 26.74 -0.25 -7.27
N ILE A 309 25.72 0.51 -6.86
CA ILE A 309 24.30 0.20 -7.08
C ILE A 309 24.02 -0.05 -8.57
N ILE A 310 24.55 0.80 -9.46
CA ILE A 310 24.31 0.71 -10.91
C ILE A 310 24.92 -0.59 -11.48
N LYS A 311 26.16 -0.92 -11.08
CA LYS A 311 26.83 -2.14 -11.53
C LYS A 311 26.09 -3.38 -11.04
N THR A 312 25.76 -3.40 -9.75
CA THR A 312 25.04 -4.50 -9.11
C THR A 312 23.65 -4.70 -9.73
N ALA A 313 22.92 -3.62 -9.98
CA ALA A 313 21.62 -3.66 -10.64
C ALA A 313 21.73 -4.19 -12.08
N LYS A 314 22.74 -3.75 -12.84
CA LYS A 314 22.99 -4.23 -14.21
C LYS A 314 23.33 -5.73 -14.24
N GLU A 315 24.19 -6.18 -13.33
CA GLU A 315 24.54 -7.59 -13.17
C GLU A 315 23.30 -8.41 -12.79
N PHE A 316 22.50 -7.92 -11.84
CA PHE A 316 21.27 -8.57 -11.41
C PHE A 316 20.24 -8.68 -12.55
N VAL A 317 19.97 -7.59 -13.29
CA VAL A 317 19.06 -7.60 -14.44
C VAL A 317 19.48 -8.62 -15.50
N ARG A 318 20.79 -8.78 -15.72
CA ARG A 318 21.32 -9.79 -16.64
C ARG A 318 21.07 -11.22 -16.15
N GLU A 319 21.08 -11.43 -14.84
CA GLU A 319 20.85 -12.75 -14.20
C GLU A 319 19.35 -13.05 -14.01
N SER A 320 18.48 -12.04 -14.00
CA SER A 320 17.03 -12.17 -13.78
C SER A 320 16.36 -13.28 -14.58
N PRO A 321 16.60 -13.44 -15.91
CA PRO A 321 15.97 -14.53 -16.66
C PRO A 321 16.32 -15.92 -16.12
N GLN A 322 17.56 -16.13 -15.69
CA GLN A 322 17.99 -17.40 -15.09
C GLN A 322 17.36 -17.62 -13.72
N ILE A 323 17.27 -16.56 -12.90
CA ILE A 323 16.59 -16.59 -11.60
C ILE A 323 15.13 -17.04 -11.79
N LEU A 324 14.41 -16.42 -12.73
CA LEU A 324 13.01 -16.74 -13.01
C LEU A 324 12.82 -18.17 -13.52
N VAL A 325 13.63 -18.60 -14.50
CA VAL A 325 13.55 -19.96 -15.05
C VAL A 325 13.85 -21.00 -13.97
N ASN A 326 14.89 -20.79 -13.16
CA ASN A 326 15.25 -21.69 -12.06
C ASN A 326 14.14 -21.75 -11.01
N PHE A 327 13.53 -20.60 -10.67
CA PHE A 327 12.43 -20.56 -9.73
C PHE A 327 11.23 -21.37 -10.26
N VAL A 328 10.77 -21.11 -11.48
CA VAL A 328 9.63 -21.81 -12.09
C VAL A 328 9.85 -23.32 -12.14
N ARG A 329 11.04 -23.77 -12.57
CA ARG A 329 11.38 -25.20 -12.66
C ARG A 329 11.35 -25.90 -11.30
N ASN A 330 11.88 -25.25 -10.27
CA ASN A 330 12.00 -25.84 -8.94
C ASN A 330 10.73 -25.70 -8.09
N ASN A 331 9.78 -24.85 -8.49
CA ASN A 331 8.62 -24.46 -7.68
C ASN A 331 7.29 -24.59 -8.43
N ILE A 332 7.20 -25.53 -9.38
CA ILE A 332 6.03 -25.71 -10.25
C ILE A 332 4.70 -25.84 -9.50
N ILE A 333 4.70 -26.47 -8.32
CA ILE A 333 3.49 -26.62 -7.50
C ILE A 333 2.94 -25.24 -7.10
N TYR A 334 3.81 -24.32 -6.67
CA TYR A 334 3.39 -22.97 -6.30
C TYR A 334 2.92 -22.15 -7.49
N ILE A 335 3.52 -22.36 -8.68
CA ILE A 335 3.06 -21.78 -9.95
C ILE A 335 1.65 -22.27 -10.28
N LEU A 336 1.39 -23.58 -10.17
CA LEU A 336 0.06 -24.15 -10.43
C LEU A 336 -0.98 -23.63 -9.43
N VAL A 337 -0.62 -23.49 -8.16
CA VAL A 337 -1.51 -22.90 -7.14
C VAL A 337 -1.80 -21.43 -7.46
N ALA A 338 -0.79 -20.63 -7.83
CA ALA A 338 -0.99 -19.24 -8.22
C ALA A 338 -1.88 -19.12 -9.48
N LEU A 339 -1.68 -19.99 -10.48
CA LEU A 339 -2.53 -20.05 -11.67
C LEU A 339 -3.97 -20.46 -11.34
N PHE A 340 -4.16 -21.42 -10.42
CA PHE A 340 -5.51 -21.80 -9.97
C PHE A 340 -6.26 -20.61 -9.38
N PHE A 341 -5.62 -19.85 -8.50
CA PHE A 341 -6.21 -18.64 -7.92
C PHE A 341 -6.40 -17.51 -8.94
N TYR A 342 -5.47 -17.33 -9.87
CA TYR A 342 -5.62 -16.40 -10.98
C TYR A 342 -6.87 -16.72 -11.80
N TRP A 343 -7.03 -17.97 -12.25
CA TRP A 343 -8.17 -18.39 -13.06
C TRP A 343 -9.49 -18.38 -12.29
N GLY A 344 -9.45 -18.68 -10.98
CA GLY A 344 -10.61 -18.51 -10.10
C GLY A 344 -11.05 -17.05 -10.03
N GLY A 345 -10.10 -16.12 -9.84
CA GLY A 345 -10.35 -14.68 -9.91
C GLY A 345 -10.89 -14.26 -11.26
N PHE A 346 -10.27 -14.71 -12.35
CA PHE A 346 -10.73 -14.45 -13.72
C PHE A 346 -12.17 -14.90 -13.93
N GLY A 347 -12.55 -16.10 -13.48
CA GLY A 347 -13.93 -16.60 -13.61
C GLY A 347 -14.95 -15.72 -12.90
N VAL A 348 -14.65 -15.30 -11.66
CA VAL A 348 -15.50 -14.38 -10.89
C VAL A 348 -15.60 -13.02 -11.57
N GLY A 349 -14.46 -12.47 -12.01
CA GLY A 349 -14.40 -11.20 -12.72
C GLY A 349 -15.17 -11.25 -14.05
N TYR A 350 -15.01 -12.33 -14.82
CA TYR A 350 -15.71 -12.51 -16.09
C TYR A 350 -17.22 -12.56 -15.89
N TYR A 351 -17.69 -13.31 -14.89
CA TYR A 351 -19.11 -13.34 -14.54
C TYR A 351 -19.64 -11.93 -14.21
N LEU A 352 -18.90 -11.19 -13.36
CA LEU A 352 -19.23 -9.81 -13.00
C LEU A 352 -19.27 -8.88 -14.22
N GLY A 353 -18.24 -8.91 -15.05
CA GLY A 353 -18.15 -8.11 -16.27
C GLY A 353 -19.28 -8.44 -17.24
N HIS A 354 -19.60 -9.73 -17.39
CA HIS A 354 -20.68 -10.20 -18.25
C HIS A 354 -22.06 -9.75 -17.75
N SER A 355 -22.31 -9.78 -16.43
CA SER A 355 -23.55 -9.23 -15.88
C SER A 355 -23.68 -7.71 -16.09
N LEU A 356 -22.58 -7.02 -16.38
CA LEU A 356 -22.55 -5.59 -16.67
C LEU A 356 -22.35 -5.29 -18.16
N SER A 357 -22.37 -6.29 -19.04
CA SER A 357 -22.06 -6.10 -20.46
C SER A 357 -23.07 -5.20 -21.19
N PHE A 358 -24.28 -5.04 -20.64
CA PHE A 358 -25.27 -4.09 -21.17
C PHE A 358 -24.78 -2.63 -21.12
N LEU A 359 -23.80 -2.32 -20.26
CA LEU A 359 -23.14 -1.00 -20.17
C LEU A 359 -21.97 -0.86 -21.15
N SER A 360 -21.56 -1.94 -21.84
CA SER A 360 -20.38 -1.96 -22.69
C SER A 360 -20.37 -0.85 -23.73
N ASP A 361 -21.49 -0.66 -24.43
CA ASP A 361 -21.58 0.32 -25.52
C ASP A 361 -21.46 1.76 -25.03
N ASP A 362 -22.07 2.08 -23.89
CA ASP A 362 -22.01 3.42 -23.29
C ASP A 362 -20.62 3.71 -22.72
N ILE A 363 -19.99 2.72 -22.09
CA ILE A 363 -18.60 2.82 -21.63
C ILE A 363 -17.66 3.01 -22.84
N LEU A 364 -17.86 2.27 -23.93
CA LEU A 364 -17.04 2.39 -25.12
C LEU A 364 -17.20 3.76 -25.79
N LYS A 365 -18.42 4.28 -25.89
CA LYS A 365 -18.69 5.65 -26.36
C LYS A 365 -18.00 6.69 -25.49
N LEU A 366 -18.04 6.52 -24.16
CA LEU A 366 -17.35 7.42 -23.23
C LEU A 366 -15.84 7.37 -23.44
N LEU A 367 -15.25 6.17 -23.57
CA LEU A 367 -13.81 6.00 -23.85
C LEU A 367 -13.41 6.65 -25.17
N LEU A 368 -14.24 6.51 -26.21
CA LEU A 368 -14.03 7.15 -27.51
C LEU A 368 -14.10 8.67 -27.41
N HIS A 369 -15.10 9.20 -26.70
CA HIS A 369 -15.23 10.64 -26.49
C HIS A 369 -14.04 11.23 -25.72
N ILE A 370 -13.55 10.53 -24.70
CA ILE A 370 -12.34 10.94 -23.96
C ILE A 370 -11.13 10.97 -24.90
N ARG A 371 -10.98 9.94 -25.76
CA ARG A 371 -9.89 9.87 -26.74
C ARG A 371 -9.96 11.03 -27.74
N GLU A 372 -11.13 11.31 -28.32
CA GLU A 372 -11.30 12.39 -29.30
C GLU A 372 -10.99 13.77 -28.70
N THR A 373 -11.32 13.99 -27.42
CA THR A 373 -11.16 15.29 -26.76
C THR A 373 -9.78 15.52 -26.14
N LYS A 374 -9.02 14.46 -25.83
CA LYS A 374 -7.77 14.56 -25.05
C LYS A 374 -6.52 13.94 -25.70
N SER A 375 -6.62 13.40 -26.90
CA SER A 375 -5.50 12.68 -27.52
C SER A 375 -4.41 13.57 -28.12
N ILE A 376 -3.17 13.10 -28.02
CA ILE A 376 -2.00 13.53 -28.77
C ILE A 376 -1.60 12.36 -29.69
N GLY A 377 -2.20 12.30 -30.88
CA GLY A 377 -2.01 11.18 -31.81
C GLY A 377 -2.70 9.90 -31.30
N PRO A 378 -2.05 8.71 -31.31
CA PRO A 378 -2.66 7.49 -30.76
C PRO A 378 -2.68 7.46 -29.23
N TYR A 379 -2.05 8.44 -28.57
CA TYR A 379 -1.88 8.47 -27.12
C TYR A 379 -2.88 9.43 -26.46
N ILE A 380 -3.43 9.04 -25.33
CA ILE A 380 -4.31 9.90 -24.49
C ILE A 380 -3.46 10.72 -23.50
N SER A 381 -2.24 10.26 -23.23
CA SER A 381 -1.31 10.74 -22.21
C SER A 381 0.15 10.64 -22.70
N MET A 382 1.13 11.05 -21.89
CA MET A 382 2.54 11.04 -22.27
C MET A 382 3.18 9.67 -22.01
N PRO A 383 3.57 8.89 -23.04
CA PRO A 383 3.95 7.48 -22.86
C PRO A 383 5.14 7.24 -21.93
N VAL A 384 6.09 8.18 -21.86
CA VAL A 384 7.23 8.07 -20.96
C VAL A 384 6.81 8.20 -19.49
N ILE A 385 5.87 9.10 -19.20
CA ILE A 385 5.35 9.30 -17.84
C ILE A 385 4.51 8.09 -17.44
N ASP A 386 3.63 7.63 -18.33
CA ASP A 386 2.79 6.45 -18.11
C ASP A 386 3.63 5.19 -17.92
N PHE A 387 4.71 5.01 -18.68
CA PHE A 387 5.63 3.89 -18.48
C PHE A 387 6.22 3.88 -17.06
N ILE A 388 6.68 5.04 -16.57
CA ILE A 388 7.23 5.16 -15.22
C ILE A 388 6.15 4.88 -14.17
N GLU A 389 4.94 5.39 -14.38
CA GLU A 389 3.80 5.21 -13.48
C GLU A 389 3.37 3.74 -13.42
N TYR A 390 3.10 3.12 -14.57
CA TYR A 390 2.69 1.71 -14.66
C TYR A 390 3.75 0.78 -14.11
N PHE A 391 5.03 1.02 -14.44
CA PHE A 391 6.14 0.25 -13.87
C PHE A 391 6.21 0.40 -12.35
N SER A 392 6.12 1.63 -11.82
CA SER A 392 6.22 1.88 -10.38
C SER A 392 5.04 1.30 -9.62
N ASN A 393 3.82 1.49 -10.13
CA ASN A 393 2.60 0.94 -9.57
C ASN A 393 2.65 -0.60 -9.54
N ASN A 394 2.94 -1.23 -10.68
CA ASN A 394 3.00 -2.69 -10.76
C ASN A 394 4.19 -3.26 -9.98
N SER A 395 5.27 -2.50 -9.81
CA SER A 395 6.37 -2.86 -8.90
C SER A 395 5.95 -2.85 -7.44
N LEU A 396 5.21 -1.83 -6.99
CA LEU A 396 4.66 -1.77 -5.63
C LEU A 396 3.71 -2.96 -5.38
N VAL A 397 2.78 -3.21 -6.31
CA VAL A 397 1.89 -4.37 -6.26
C VAL A 397 2.70 -5.67 -6.21
N GLY A 398 3.74 -5.81 -7.04
CA GLY A 398 4.58 -6.99 -7.08
C GLY A 398 5.37 -7.23 -5.80
N ILE A 399 6.00 -6.19 -5.26
CA ILE A 399 6.72 -6.23 -3.98
C ILE A 399 5.77 -6.63 -2.85
N ASN A 400 4.62 -5.99 -2.76
CA ASN A 400 3.64 -6.26 -1.72
C ASN A 400 3.03 -7.66 -1.83
N THR A 401 2.77 -8.13 -3.05
CA THR A 401 2.24 -9.48 -3.32
C THR A 401 3.27 -10.56 -2.97
N GLY A 402 4.54 -10.34 -3.31
CA GLY A 402 5.61 -11.30 -3.02
C GLY A 402 5.99 -11.33 -1.54
N LEU A 403 6.39 -10.20 -0.97
CA LEU A 403 6.85 -10.13 0.43
C LEU A 403 5.71 -10.22 1.44
N GLY A 404 4.50 -9.80 1.07
CA GLY A 404 3.29 -10.03 1.85
C GLY A 404 3.02 -11.51 2.12
N GLY A 405 3.62 -12.42 1.33
CA GLY A 405 3.63 -13.85 1.60
C GLY A 405 4.02 -14.23 3.04
N LEU A 406 4.81 -13.39 3.73
CA LEU A 406 5.14 -13.57 5.16
C LEU A 406 3.89 -13.63 6.06
N PHE A 407 2.80 -12.96 5.67
CA PHE A 407 1.51 -12.98 6.36
C PHE A 407 0.67 -14.19 5.90
N LEU A 408 1.23 -15.39 6.09
CA LEU A 408 0.57 -16.68 5.83
C LEU A 408 0.23 -16.96 4.35
N GLY A 409 0.88 -16.26 3.41
CA GLY A 409 0.60 -16.39 1.97
C GLY A 409 -0.73 -15.76 1.52
N ILE A 410 -1.55 -15.25 2.44
CA ILE A 410 -2.84 -14.63 2.16
C ILE A 410 -2.71 -13.47 1.15
N PRO A 411 -1.75 -12.53 1.30
CA PRO A 411 -1.66 -11.39 0.39
C PRO A 411 -1.30 -11.81 -1.03
N SER A 412 -0.45 -12.83 -1.16
CA SER A 412 -0.04 -13.37 -2.45
C SER A 412 -1.21 -14.03 -3.18
N VAL A 413 -2.06 -14.75 -2.44
CA VAL A 413 -3.29 -15.35 -2.98
C VAL A 413 -4.31 -14.29 -3.36
N LEU A 414 -4.58 -13.33 -2.48
CA LEU A 414 -5.55 -12.26 -2.77
C LEU A 414 -5.09 -11.37 -3.92
N GLY A 415 -3.80 -11.02 -3.96
CA GLY A 415 -3.22 -10.23 -5.04
C GLY A 415 -3.46 -10.88 -6.40
N ILE A 416 -3.14 -12.17 -6.55
CA ILE A 416 -3.33 -12.86 -7.83
C ILE A 416 -4.82 -13.10 -8.17
N ILE A 417 -5.70 -13.28 -7.17
CA ILE A 417 -7.16 -13.32 -7.38
C ILE A 417 -7.64 -11.98 -7.93
N VAL A 418 -7.22 -10.85 -7.34
CA VAL A 418 -7.63 -9.51 -7.80
C VAL A 418 -7.10 -9.24 -9.21
N THR A 419 -5.84 -9.57 -9.51
CA THR A 419 -5.30 -9.46 -10.88
C THR A 419 -6.11 -10.30 -11.87
N GLY A 420 -6.46 -11.53 -11.51
CA GLY A 420 -7.35 -12.38 -12.29
C GLY A 420 -8.72 -11.75 -12.49
N ALA A 421 -9.34 -11.26 -11.42
CA ALA A 421 -10.67 -10.66 -11.44
C ALA A 421 -10.74 -9.40 -12.31
N VAL A 422 -9.75 -8.49 -12.22
CA VAL A 422 -9.68 -7.31 -13.09
C VAL A 422 -9.58 -7.72 -14.56
N THR A 423 -8.73 -8.71 -14.87
CA THR A 423 -8.62 -9.26 -16.23
C THR A 423 -9.96 -9.85 -16.68
N GLY A 424 -10.61 -10.63 -15.82
CA GLY A 424 -11.91 -11.24 -16.08
C GLY A 424 -13.00 -10.21 -16.34
N VAL A 425 -13.11 -9.16 -15.52
CA VAL A 425 -14.09 -8.08 -15.69
C VAL A 425 -13.95 -7.44 -17.06
N PHE A 426 -12.72 -7.15 -17.51
CA PHE A 426 -12.49 -6.60 -18.85
C PHE A 426 -12.99 -7.54 -19.97
N TYR A 427 -12.71 -8.84 -19.88
CA TYR A 427 -13.16 -9.82 -20.88
C TYR A 427 -14.67 -10.12 -20.81
N GLY A 428 -15.30 -9.98 -19.64
CA GLY A 428 -16.73 -10.14 -19.49
C GLY A 428 -17.50 -8.90 -19.96
N LEU A 429 -16.94 -7.71 -19.75
CA LEU A 429 -17.56 -6.44 -20.07
C LEU A 429 -17.50 -6.13 -21.56
N PHE A 430 -16.34 -6.32 -22.21
CA PHE A 430 -16.13 -5.93 -23.60
C PHE A 430 -16.13 -7.11 -24.57
N PRO A 431 -16.45 -6.88 -25.86
CA PRO A 431 -16.25 -7.90 -26.89
C PRO A 431 -14.82 -8.42 -26.89
N ALA A 432 -14.64 -9.74 -27.06
CA ALA A 432 -13.32 -10.40 -26.93
C ALA A 432 -12.22 -9.74 -27.78
N LYS A 433 -12.55 -9.29 -29.00
CA LYS A 433 -11.62 -8.57 -29.89
C LYS A 433 -11.10 -7.27 -29.26
N VAL A 434 -11.98 -6.50 -28.61
CA VAL A 434 -11.63 -5.25 -27.93
C VAL A 434 -10.82 -5.56 -26.67
N ALA A 435 -11.31 -6.45 -25.80
CA ALA A 435 -10.59 -6.85 -24.59
C ALA A 435 -9.17 -7.37 -24.88
N THR A 436 -9.02 -8.17 -25.94
CA THR A 436 -7.72 -8.69 -26.39
C THR A 436 -6.80 -7.56 -26.85
N ALA A 437 -7.31 -6.55 -27.56
CA ALA A 437 -6.51 -5.41 -28.03
C ALA A 437 -5.98 -4.57 -26.86
N PHE A 438 -6.79 -4.39 -25.81
CA PHE A 438 -6.36 -3.72 -24.59
C PHE A 438 -5.34 -4.55 -23.81
N LEU A 439 -5.61 -5.84 -23.57
CA LEU A 439 -4.86 -6.61 -22.58
C LEU A 439 -3.74 -7.47 -23.15
N ALA A 440 -3.90 -8.09 -24.33
CA ALA A 440 -2.97 -9.14 -24.77
C ALA A 440 -1.56 -8.62 -25.06
N VAL A 441 -1.42 -7.34 -25.43
CA VAL A 441 -0.14 -6.73 -25.80
C VAL A 441 0.84 -6.74 -24.62
N HIS A 442 0.40 -6.36 -23.43
CA HIS A 442 1.24 -6.27 -22.22
C HIS A 442 0.88 -7.35 -21.18
N GLY A 443 -0.39 -7.72 -21.10
CA GLY A 443 -0.96 -8.59 -20.06
C GLY A 443 -0.37 -9.99 -20.01
N ILE A 444 0.15 -10.54 -21.11
CA ILE A 444 0.83 -11.85 -21.09
C ILE A 444 2.07 -11.79 -20.20
N LEU A 445 2.89 -10.75 -20.36
CA LEU A 445 4.12 -10.58 -19.57
C LEU A 445 3.81 -10.18 -18.14
N GLU A 446 2.82 -9.29 -17.95
CA GLU A 446 2.38 -8.84 -16.64
C GLU A 446 1.82 -9.99 -15.79
N VAL A 447 0.87 -10.75 -16.34
CA VAL A 447 0.26 -11.90 -15.65
C VAL A 447 1.33 -12.95 -15.37
N THR A 448 2.25 -13.21 -16.29
CA THR A 448 3.38 -14.13 -16.05
C THR A 448 4.24 -13.65 -14.88
N GLY A 449 4.58 -12.35 -14.84
CA GLY A 449 5.32 -11.74 -13.74
C GLY A 449 4.59 -11.89 -12.41
N PHE A 450 3.30 -11.55 -12.35
CA PHE A 450 2.50 -11.65 -11.14
C PHE A 450 2.27 -13.09 -10.67
N VAL A 451 2.08 -14.05 -11.58
CA VAL A 451 1.98 -15.48 -11.22
C VAL A 451 3.27 -15.96 -10.54
N ILE A 452 4.44 -15.57 -11.06
CA ILE A 452 5.73 -15.95 -10.46
C ILE A 452 5.91 -15.27 -9.09
N ILE A 453 5.59 -13.98 -8.99
CA ILE A 453 5.65 -13.21 -7.74
C ILE A 453 4.72 -13.81 -6.68
N ALA A 454 3.47 -14.10 -7.05
CA ALA A 454 2.49 -14.70 -6.15
C ALA A 454 2.93 -16.10 -5.71
N ALA A 455 3.45 -16.92 -6.63
CA ALA A 455 4.01 -18.23 -6.29
C ALA A 455 5.18 -18.13 -5.29
N ALA A 456 6.07 -17.14 -5.45
CA ALA A 456 7.16 -16.88 -4.50
C ALA A 456 6.62 -16.49 -3.12
N GLY A 457 5.63 -15.60 -3.06
CA GLY A 457 4.99 -15.22 -1.80
C GLY A 457 4.19 -16.35 -1.14
N ILE A 458 3.49 -17.19 -1.91
CA ILE A 458 2.82 -18.39 -1.38
C ILE A 458 3.86 -19.35 -0.80
N ARG A 459 4.98 -19.60 -1.51
CA ARG A 459 6.08 -20.43 -1.00
C ARG A 459 6.64 -19.87 0.29
N LEU A 460 6.83 -18.55 0.38
CA LEU A 460 7.29 -17.88 1.60
C LEU A 460 6.33 -18.16 2.76
N GLY A 461 5.03 -17.92 2.56
CA GLY A 461 4.01 -18.17 3.58
C GLY A 461 3.95 -19.62 4.04
N VAL A 462 3.95 -20.57 3.09
CA VAL A 462 3.99 -22.01 3.39
C VAL A 462 5.26 -22.40 4.14
N GLY A 463 6.40 -21.81 3.79
CA GLY A 463 7.68 -22.03 4.47
C GLY A 463 7.64 -21.63 5.94
N PHE A 464 7.00 -20.49 6.26
CA PHE A 464 6.82 -20.05 7.64
C PHE A 464 5.77 -20.87 8.40
N ILE A 465 4.63 -21.19 7.77
CA ILE A 465 3.57 -22.01 8.39
C ILE A 465 4.08 -23.41 8.74
N LYS A 466 4.83 -24.04 7.83
CA LYS A 466 5.37 -25.40 7.99
C LYS A 466 6.70 -25.45 8.74
N ASP A 467 7.20 -24.30 9.20
CA ASP A 467 8.49 -24.19 9.88
C ASP A 467 9.64 -24.86 9.11
N MET A 468 9.73 -24.59 7.79
CA MET A 468 10.73 -25.25 6.94
C MET A 468 12.18 -24.89 7.35
N PRO A 469 13.12 -25.82 7.24
CA PRO A 469 14.55 -25.51 7.36
C PRO A 469 14.93 -24.41 6.37
N GLY A 470 15.62 -23.38 6.85
CA GLY A 470 16.02 -22.25 6.00
C GLY A 470 14.91 -21.24 5.70
N LYS A 471 13.82 -21.18 6.49
CA LYS A 471 12.69 -20.26 6.25
C LYS A 471 13.06 -18.77 6.21
N TYR A 472 14.15 -18.37 6.87
CA TYR A 472 14.60 -16.97 6.87
C TYR A 472 15.29 -16.61 5.55
N GLU A 473 16.01 -17.57 4.98
CA GLU A 473 16.65 -17.51 3.67
C GLU A 473 15.60 -17.46 2.55
N LEU A 474 14.39 -18.00 2.77
CA LEU A 474 13.27 -17.87 1.82
C LEU A 474 12.86 -16.41 1.56
N ILE A 475 13.11 -15.48 2.48
CA ILE A 475 12.78 -14.06 2.27
C ILE A 475 13.73 -13.45 1.25
N ASP A 476 15.02 -13.72 1.39
CA ASP A 476 16.03 -13.31 0.41
C ASP A 476 15.74 -13.93 -0.96
N ASP A 477 15.40 -15.23 -1.00
CA ASP A 477 15.02 -15.90 -2.24
C ASP A 477 13.76 -15.30 -2.86
N THR A 478 12.75 -14.99 -2.05
CA THR A 478 11.50 -14.37 -2.51
C THR A 478 11.77 -12.97 -3.06
N LEU A 479 12.53 -12.14 -2.36
CA LEU A 479 12.91 -10.81 -2.82
C LEU A 479 13.68 -10.88 -4.14
N LYS A 480 14.64 -11.79 -4.28
CA LYS A 480 15.36 -12.01 -5.54
C LYS A 480 14.41 -12.35 -6.68
N VAL A 481 13.45 -13.26 -6.47
CA VAL A 481 12.48 -13.65 -7.49
C VAL A 481 11.55 -12.48 -7.85
N VAL A 482 11.08 -11.72 -6.86
CA VAL A 482 10.26 -10.52 -7.06
C VAL A 482 11.00 -9.49 -7.90
N LEU A 483 12.22 -9.12 -7.48
CA LEU A 483 13.04 -8.16 -8.21
C LEU A 483 13.39 -8.65 -9.62
N ALA A 484 13.61 -9.94 -9.82
CA ALA A 484 13.83 -10.52 -11.14
C ALA A 484 12.56 -10.43 -12.00
N ALA A 485 11.38 -10.65 -11.42
CA ALA A 485 10.10 -10.57 -12.12
C ALA A 485 9.72 -9.13 -12.50
N LEU A 486 10.27 -8.12 -11.82
CA LEU A 486 10.12 -6.71 -12.22
C LEU A 486 10.66 -6.44 -13.63
N LEU A 487 11.55 -7.28 -14.17
CA LEU A 487 11.94 -7.20 -15.58
C LEU A 487 10.76 -7.47 -16.52
N LEU A 488 9.93 -8.47 -16.22
CA LEU A 488 8.73 -8.77 -17.01
C LEU A 488 7.70 -7.63 -16.88
N ILE A 489 7.54 -7.10 -15.66
CA ILE A 489 6.67 -5.95 -15.38
C ILE A 489 7.15 -4.69 -16.11
N ALA A 490 8.46 -4.43 -16.17
CA ALA A 490 9.00 -3.30 -16.92
C ALA A 490 8.72 -3.43 -18.42
N ILE A 491 8.89 -4.63 -18.99
CA ILE A 491 8.56 -4.85 -20.40
C ILE A 491 7.04 -4.68 -20.61
N ALA A 492 6.20 -5.21 -19.73
CA ALA A 492 4.75 -5.04 -19.80
C ALA A 492 4.34 -3.57 -19.75
N ALA A 493 4.84 -2.79 -18.77
CA ALA A 493 4.56 -1.36 -18.64
C ALA A 493 5.00 -0.58 -19.89
N PHE A 494 6.13 -0.95 -20.50
CA PHE A 494 6.57 -0.34 -21.76
C PHE A 494 5.59 -0.64 -22.90
N LEU A 495 5.18 -1.91 -23.04
CA LEU A 495 4.21 -2.31 -24.04
C LEU A 495 2.85 -1.62 -23.81
N GLU A 496 2.43 -1.46 -22.55
CA GLU A 496 1.21 -0.78 -22.15
C GLU A 496 1.22 0.70 -22.50
N ALA A 497 2.29 1.42 -22.17
CA ALA A 497 2.36 2.86 -22.42
C ALA A 497 2.59 3.21 -23.90
N PHE A 498 3.39 2.41 -24.62
CA PHE A 498 3.81 2.75 -25.98
C PHE A 498 3.04 2.00 -27.08
N ILE A 499 2.71 0.72 -26.88
CA ILE A 499 2.20 -0.14 -27.97
C ILE A 499 0.69 -0.32 -27.88
N THR A 500 0.14 -0.57 -26.70
CA THR A 500 -1.31 -0.77 -26.50
C THR A 500 -2.16 0.36 -27.10
N PRO A 501 -1.83 1.66 -26.91
CA PRO A 501 -2.64 2.75 -27.47
C PRO A 501 -2.65 2.74 -29.01
N ILE A 502 -1.53 2.37 -29.64
CA ILE A 502 -1.42 2.22 -31.10
C ILE A 502 -2.32 1.08 -31.57
N VAL A 503 -2.26 -0.08 -30.91
CA VAL A 503 -3.08 -1.25 -31.28
C VAL A 503 -4.58 -0.93 -31.16
N ILE A 504 -4.98 -0.26 -30.07
CA ILE A 504 -6.36 0.18 -29.87
C ILE A 504 -6.78 1.17 -30.98
N SER A 505 -5.90 2.11 -31.33
CA SER A 505 -6.18 3.13 -32.35
C SER A 505 -6.43 2.59 -33.76
N LEU A 506 -5.92 1.39 -34.06
CA LEU A 506 -6.11 0.71 -35.34
C LEU A 506 -7.38 -0.15 -35.36
N LEU A 507 -7.92 -0.47 -34.18
CA LEU A 507 -9.07 -1.36 -34.01
C LEU A 507 -10.38 -0.59 -33.91
N ILE A 508 -10.32 0.64 -33.39
CA ILE A 508 -11.41 1.59 -33.21
C ILE A 508 -11.10 2.87 -33.98
#